data_AF-A0A2G5TCE2-F1
#
_entry.id   AF-A0A2G5TCE2-F1
#
_cell.length_a   1.000
_cell.length_b   1.000
_cell.length_c   1.000
_cell.angle_alpha   90.00
_cell.angle_beta   90.00
_cell.angle_gamma   90.00
#
_symmetry.space_group_name_H-M   'P 1'
#
loop_
_entity.id
_entity.type
_entity.pdbx_description
1 polymer ?
#
loop_
_entity_poly.entity_id
_entity_poly.type
_entity_poly.pdbx_seq_one_letter_code
_entity_poly.pdbx_strand_id
1 'polypeptide(L)'
;MILPHEPPKNRDLKAFVTSAYFYPTSKSLGSNALALVMSMNLGQFKQDYLEIQSGKPMDSTEIVIWAKNGTHSRLVSTPYIRVTPHDNCQMITVFATVQLIPNVKNILLISDDGSTEVPFTLPDYQKRDLVVCWSPLYVTEQWQNFILAMHIYKK
;
A
#
# COMPACT_ATOMS: atom_id res chain seq x y z
N MET A 1 2.82 -29.46 29.84
CA MET A 1 1.44 -29.28 29.37
C MET A 1 1.41 -28.00 28.55
N ILE A 2 1.47 -28.12 27.22
CA ILE A 2 1.42 -26.96 26.32
C ILE A 2 -0.06 -26.69 26.10
N LEU A 3 -0.57 -25.59 26.65
CA LEU A 3 -1.94 -25.17 26.39
C LEU A 3 -2.04 -24.76 24.92
N PRO A 4 -3.01 -25.29 24.15
CA PRO A 4 -3.27 -24.78 22.81
C PRO A 4 -3.69 -23.32 22.95
N HIS A 5 -2.92 -22.41 22.35
CA HIS A 5 -3.28 -21.00 22.29
C HIS A 5 -4.51 -20.89 21.39
N GLU A 6 -5.68 -20.77 22.01
CA GLU A 6 -6.92 -20.52 21.31
C GLU A 6 -6.82 -19.12 20.68
N PRO A 7 -7.02 -18.97 19.36
CA PRO A 7 -6.88 -17.68 18.70
C PRO A 7 -8.00 -16.74 19.20
N PRO A 8 -7.71 -15.47 19.47
CA PRO A 8 -8.69 -14.52 20.00
C PRO A 8 -9.87 -14.37 19.03
N LYS A 9 -11.07 -14.45 19.59
CA LYS A 9 -12.36 -14.60 18.86
C LYS A 9 -12.84 -13.33 18.14
N ASN A 10 -12.13 -12.22 18.27
CA ASN A 10 -12.35 -11.00 17.48
C ASN A 10 -11.05 -10.18 17.55
N ARG A 11 -10.35 -10.07 16.43
CA ARG A 11 -9.10 -9.33 16.36
C ARG A 11 -9.35 -8.02 15.65
N ASP A 12 -9.15 -6.91 16.37
CA ASP A 12 -9.25 -5.58 15.76
C ASP A 12 -8.33 -5.47 14.56
N LEU A 13 -8.84 -4.90 13.47
CA LEU A 13 -8.06 -4.66 12.26
C LEU A 13 -7.03 -3.58 12.55
N LYS A 14 -5.75 -3.93 12.43
CA LYS A 14 -4.62 -3.03 12.62
C LYS A 14 -3.93 -2.83 11.30
N ALA A 15 -3.78 -1.57 10.90
CA ALA A 15 -3.08 -1.16 9.71
C ALA A 15 -1.98 -0.14 10.06
N PHE A 16 -0.81 -0.29 9.44
CA PHE A 16 0.27 0.69 9.49
C PHE A 16 0.60 1.12 8.07
N VAL A 17 0.54 2.42 7.79
CA VAL A 17 0.98 2.98 6.50
C VAL A 17 2.50 2.99 6.46
N THR A 18 3.09 2.18 5.59
CA THR A 18 4.54 2.13 5.43
C THR A 18 5.03 3.21 4.47
N SER A 19 4.26 3.48 3.42
CA SER A 19 4.58 4.53 2.45
C SER A 19 3.33 4.99 1.70
N ALA A 20 3.28 6.28 1.38
CA ALA A 20 2.24 6.89 0.57
C ALA A 20 2.87 7.70 -0.56
N TYR A 21 2.37 7.52 -1.79
CA TYR A 21 2.88 8.19 -2.97
C TYR A 21 1.73 8.88 -3.70
N PHE A 22 1.83 10.20 -3.85
CA PHE A 22 0.85 10.97 -4.59
C PHE A 22 1.37 11.28 -6.00
N TYR A 23 0.55 10.96 -7.00
CA TYR A 23 0.83 11.17 -8.41
C TYR A 23 -0.19 12.15 -9.00
N PRO A 24 0.18 13.43 -9.22
CA PRO A 24 -0.70 14.37 -9.90
C PRO A 24 -1.08 13.88 -11.30
N THR A 25 -0.11 13.30 -12.01
CA THR A 25 -0.27 12.70 -13.33
C THR A 25 0.50 11.38 -13.42
N SER A 26 -0.17 10.31 -13.83
CA SER A 26 0.44 9.00 -14.06
C SER A 26 -0.15 8.33 -15.29
N LYS A 27 0.71 7.77 -16.14
CA LYS A 27 0.29 7.02 -17.33
C LYS A 27 -0.48 5.74 -16.96
N SER A 28 -0.07 5.08 -15.89
CA SER A 28 -0.65 3.79 -15.46
C SER A 28 -1.75 3.96 -14.44
N LEU A 29 -1.63 4.96 -13.55
CA LEU A 29 -2.56 5.15 -12.43
C LEU A 29 -3.58 6.26 -12.71
N GLY A 30 -3.49 7.04 -13.79
CA GLY A 30 -4.41 8.14 -14.06
C GLY A 30 -4.04 9.45 -13.36
N SER A 31 -5.02 10.35 -13.19
CA SER A 31 -4.82 11.69 -12.65
C SER A 31 -5.21 11.79 -11.17
N ASN A 32 -4.37 12.45 -10.37
CA ASN A 32 -4.54 12.61 -8.91
C ASN A 32 -4.62 11.27 -8.17
N ALA A 33 -3.75 10.32 -8.54
CA ALA A 33 -3.72 9.01 -7.93
C ALA A 33 -2.91 9.04 -6.62
N LEU A 34 -3.42 8.37 -5.60
CA LEU A 34 -2.68 8.06 -4.39
C LEU A 34 -2.45 6.55 -4.34
N ALA A 35 -1.20 6.15 -4.15
CA ALA A 35 -0.81 4.77 -3.92
C ALA A 35 -0.35 4.62 -2.47
N LEU A 36 -0.92 3.63 -1.78
CA LEU A 36 -0.64 3.32 -0.39
C LEU A 36 -0.04 1.92 -0.29
N VAL A 37 1.09 1.83 0.40
CA VAL A 37 1.62 0.56 0.88
C VAL A 37 1.39 0.54 2.39
N MET A 38 0.74 -0.51 2.85
CA MET A 38 0.39 -0.69 4.25
C MET A 38 0.76 -2.09 4.70
N SER A 39 1.08 -2.24 5.97
CA SER A 39 1.07 -3.53 6.63
C SER A 39 -0.26 -3.66 7.35
N MET A 40 -0.99 -4.76 7.15
CA MET A 40 -2.28 -5.04 7.78
C MET A 40 -2.25 -6.41 8.46
N ASN A 41 -2.95 -6.54 9.59
CA ASN A 41 -2.89 -7.74 10.41
C ASN A 41 -3.82 -8.88 9.95
N LEU A 42 -3.85 -9.15 8.65
CA LEU A 42 -4.78 -10.08 7.99
C LEU A 42 -4.27 -11.54 7.95
N GLY A 43 -3.03 -11.79 8.37
CA GLY A 43 -2.44 -13.12 8.34
C GLY A 43 -3.04 -14.02 9.41
N GLN A 44 -4.07 -14.80 9.04
CA GLN A 44 -4.52 -16.03 9.72
C GLN A 44 -5.75 -16.72 9.08
N PHE A 45 -6.36 -16.17 8.02
CA PHE A 45 -7.49 -16.83 7.34
C PHE A 45 -7.01 -17.92 6.37
N LYS A 46 -6.66 -19.09 6.92
CA LYS A 46 -6.15 -20.25 6.18
C LYS A 46 -7.16 -20.84 5.17
N GLN A 47 -8.45 -20.52 5.30
CA GLN A 47 -9.53 -21.01 4.43
C GLN A 47 -9.71 -20.19 3.13
N ASP A 48 -9.25 -18.92 3.07
CA ASP A 48 -9.49 -18.02 1.92
C ASP A 48 -8.38 -18.05 0.85
N TYR A 49 -7.32 -18.83 1.06
CA TYR A 49 -6.13 -18.85 0.19
C TYR A 49 -6.44 -19.21 -1.27
N LEU A 50 -7.39 -20.13 -1.51
CA LEU A 50 -7.76 -20.55 -2.87
C LEU A 50 -8.66 -19.54 -3.59
N GLU A 51 -9.41 -18.72 -2.85
CA GLU A 51 -10.27 -17.69 -3.44
C GLU A 51 -9.45 -16.45 -3.85
N ILE A 52 -8.45 -16.07 -3.04
CA ILE A 52 -7.55 -14.94 -3.29
C ILE A 52 -6.64 -15.18 -4.51
N GLN A 53 -6.11 -16.40 -4.70
CA GLN A 53 -5.33 -16.73 -5.90
C GLN A 53 -6.18 -16.84 -7.17
N SER A 54 -7.48 -17.08 -7.01
CA SER A 54 -8.46 -17.14 -8.11
C SER A 54 -8.99 -15.75 -8.50
N GLY A 55 -8.48 -14.67 -7.90
CA GLY A 55 -8.90 -13.31 -8.19
C GLY A 55 -10.27 -12.93 -7.60
N LYS A 56 -10.81 -13.71 -6.66
CA LYS A 56 -11.99 -13.27 -5.91
C LYS A 56 -11.57 -12.16 -4.93
N PRO A 57 -12.25 -10.99 -4.94
CA PRO A 57 -12.06 -10.00 -3.90
C PRO A 57 -12.49 -10.63 -2.57
N MET A 58 -11.59 -10.62 -1.59
CA MET A 58 -11.90 -10.96 -0.21
C MET A 58 -13.04 -10.05 0.27
N ASP A 59 -13.89 -10.56 1.17
CA ASP A 59 -15.02 -9.82 1.75
C ASP A 59 -14.63 -8.37 2.07
N SER A 60 -15.45 -7.44 1.58
CA SER A 60 -15.14 -6.09 1.12
C SER A 60 -14.67 -5.09 2.18
N THR A 61 -13.54 -5.32 2.84
CA THR A 61 -12.88 -4.28 3.63
C THR A 61 -12.22 -3.28 2.69
N GLU A 62 -12.97 -2.26 2.31
CA GLU A 62 -12.46 -1.12 1.55
C GLU A 62 -11.76 -0.13 2.49
N ILE A 63 -10.75 0.55 1.97
CA ILE A 63 -10.06 1.62 2.67
C ILE A 63 -10.77 2.92 2.34
N VAL A 64 -11.24 3.59 3.39
CA VAL A 64 -11.96 4.85 3.29
C VAL A 64 -11.00 6.01 3.46
N ILE A 65 -10.98 6.89 2.46
CA ILE A 65 -10.06 8.03 2.37
C ILE A 65 -10.89 9.29 2.22
N TRP A 66 -10.64 10.26 3.08
CA TRP A 66 -11.21 11.59 2.99
C TRP A 66 -10.18 12.55 2.40
N ALA A 67 -10.49 13.07 1.21
CA ALA A 67 -9.64 14.02 0.50
C ALA A 67 -10.29 15.40 0.51
N LYS A 68 -9.51 16.42 0.87
CA LYS A 68 -9.97 17.81 0.93
C LYS A 68 -9.11 18.72 0.05
N ASN A 69 -9.78 19.45 -0.82
CA ASN A 69 -9.30 20.65 -1.47
C ASN A 69 -9.96 21.83 -0.72
N GLY A 70 -9.36 23.02 -0.71
CA GLY A 70 -9.73 24.13 0.18
C GLY A 70 -11.24 24.38 0.33
N THR A 71 -12.00 24.22 -0.76
CA THR A 71 -13.46 24.39 -0.79
C THR A 71 -14.26 23.09 -0.84
N HIS A 72 -13.70 21.99 -1.36
CA HIS A 72 -14.44 20.76 -1.65
C HIS A 72 -13.80 19.57 -0.92
N SER A 73 -14.62 18.69 -0.37
CA SER A 73 -14.14 17.44 0.23
C SER A 73 -14.89 16.24 -0.32
N ARG A 74 -14.19 15.12 -0.50
CA ARG A 74 -14.76 13.88 -1.02
C ARG A 74 -14.29 12.69 -0.21
N LEU A 75 -15.23 11.83 0.15
CA LEU A 75 -14.95 10.50 0.68
C LEU A 75 -14.79 9.54 -0.50
N VAL A 76 -13.71 8.77 -0.52
CA VAL A 76 -13.42 7.79 -1.56
C VAL A 76 -13.08 6.47 -0.88
N SER A 77 -13.75 5.41 -1.30
CA SER A 77 -13.50 4.05 -0.83
C SER A 77 -12.77 3.28 -1.92
N THR A 78 -11.76 2.48 -1.55
CA THR A 78 -11.00 1.69 -2.52
C THR A 78 -10.65 0.30 -1.96
N PRO A 79 -10.70 -0.77 -2.77
CA PRO A 79 -10.19 -2.07 -2.36
C PRO A 79 -8.66 -2.05 -2.22
N TYR A 80 -8.14 -2.91 -1.36
CA TYR A 80 -6.71 -3.19 -1.29
C TYR A 80 -6.37 -4.56 -1.89
N ILE A 81 -5.13 -4.71 -2.33
CA ILE A 81 -4.57 -5.92 -2.91
C ILE A 81 -3.46 -6.41 -2.00
N ARG A 82 -3.45 -7.71 -1.72
CA ARG A 82 -2.38 -8.33 -0.95
C ARG A 82 -1.12 -8.51 -1.80
N VAL A 83 0.03 -8.06 -1.30
CA VAL A 83 1.32 -8.15 -2.00
C VAL A 83 2.11 -9.40 -1.59
N THR A 84 2.07 -9.76 -0.30
CA THR A 84 2.84 -10.91 0.21
C THR A 84 2.14 -12.23 -0.11
N PRO A 85 2.81 -13.18 -0.79
CA PRO A 85 2.19 -14.44 -1.23
C PRO A 85 2.09 -15.51 -0.12
N HIS A 86 2.75 -15.31 1.03
CA HIS A 86 2.80 -16.29 2.12
C HIS A 86 2.00 -15.83 3.35
N ASP A 87 1.43 -16.79 4.09
CA ASP A 87 0.56 -16.60 5.26
C ASP A 87 1.28 -16.80 6.61
N ASN A 88 2.61 -16.92 6.61
CA ASN A 88 3.37 -17.16 7.83
C ASN A 88 3.44 -15.94 8.75
N CYS A 89 3.17 -14.75 8.21
CA CYS A 89 3.26 -13.49 8.93
C CYS A 89 1.88 -13.03 9.37
N GLN A 90 1.74 -12.70 10.65
CA GLN A 90 0.53 -12.12 11.21
C GLN A 90 0.21 -10.73 10.62
N MET A 91 1.26 -10.03 10.17
CA MET A 91 1.18 -8.77 9.43
C MET A 91 1.55 -9.03 7.98
N ILE A 92 0.69 -8.64 7.06
CA ILE A 92 0.90 -8.80 5.62
C ILE A 92 0.97 -7.45 4.94
N THR A 93 1.77 -7.34 3.88
CA THR A 93 1.83 -6.12 3.08
C THR A 93 0.66 -6.10 2.11
N VAL A 94 -0.08 -5.00 2.12
CA VAL A 94 -1.13 -4.69 1.17
C VAL A 94 -0.81 -3.41 0.41
N PHE A 95 -1.41 -3.29 -0.75
CA PHE A 95 -1.28 -2.17 -1.66
C PHE A 95 -2.67 -1.70 -2.07
N ALA A 96 -2.92 -0.39 -1.99
CA ALA A 96 -4.18 0.19 -2.43
C ALA A 96 -3.91 1.41 -3.31
N THR A 97 -4.75 1.60 -4.33
CA THR A 97 -4.70 2.77 -5.20
C THR A 97 -6.05 3.46 -5.21
N VAL A 98 -6.05 4.79 -5.19
CA VAL A 98 -7.28 5.57 -5.20
C VAL A 98 -7.13 6.81 -6.08
N GLN A 99 -8.21 7.20 -6.74
CA GLN A 99 -8.28 8.47 -7.44
C GLN A 99 -8.86 9.55 -6.53
N LEU A 100 -8.12 10.64 -6.38
CA LEU A 100 -8.51 11.75 -5.53
C LEU A 100 -9.06 12.93 -6.35
N ILE A 101 -9.59 13.91 -5.63
CA ILE A 101 -9.98 15.20 -6.21
C ILE A 101 -8.74 15.99 -6.66
N PRO A 102 -8.88 16.85 -7.68
CA PRO A 102 -7.77 17.69 -8.13
C PRO A 102 -7.35 18.69 -7.06
N ASN A 103 -6.06 19.02 -7.02
CA ASN A 103 -5.46 19.98 -6.07
C ASN A 103 -5.78 19.65 -4.60
N VAL A 104 -5.65 18.37 -4.24
CA VAL A 104 -5.80 17.92 -2.86
C VAL A 104 -4.76 18.60 -1.97
N LYS A 105 -5.20 19.08 -0.80
CA LYS A 105 -4.32 19.67 0.21
C LYS A 105 -4.12 18.73 1.39
N ASN A 106 -5.19 18.05 1.81
CA ASN A 106 -5.16 17.16 2.96
C ASN A 106 -5.79 15.82 2.60
N ILE A 107 -5.17 14.74 3.07
CA ILE A 107 -5.61 13.36 2.88
C ILE A 107 -5.69 12.71 4.25
N LEU A 108 -6.85 12.16 4.60
CA LEU A 108 -7.12 11.51 5.87
C LEU A 108 -7.59 10.08 5.61
N LEU A 109 -6.93 9.11 6.25
CA LEU A 109 -7.43 7.75 6.35
C LEU A 109 -8.46 7.69 7.47
N ILE A 110 -9.65 7.17 7.17
CA ILE A 110 -10.74 7.04 8.12
C ILE A 110 -10.80 5.59 8.62
N SER A 111 -10.94 5.44 9.92
CA SER A 111 -11.15 4.18 10.63
C SER A 111 -12.24 4.40 11.69
N ASP A 112 -12.76 3.31 12.25
CA ASP A 112 -13.79 3.35 13.29
C ASP A 112 -13.29 4.11 14.54
N ASP A 113 -11.99 4.00 14.84
CA ASP A 113 -11.34 4.63 16.01
C ASP A 113 -10.90 6.09 15.76
N GLY A 114 -11.09 6.62 14.55
CA GLY A 114 -10.76 8.00 14.20
C GLY A 114 -10.14 8.17 12.82
N SER A 115 -9.44 9.30 12.62
CA SER A 115 -8.80 9.63 11.35
C SER A 115 -7.31 9.90 11.51
N THR A 116 -6.50 9.37 10.59
CA THR A 116 -5.06 9.61 10.55
C THR A 116 -4.69 10.39 9.29
N GLU A 117 -3.90 11.45 9.42
CA GLU A 117 -3.40 12.22 8.28
C GLU A 117 -2.31 11.44 7.54
N VAL A 118 -2.43 11.37 6.21
CA VAL A 118 -1.41 10.80 5.34
C VAL A 118 -0.54 11.95 4.84
N PRO A 119 0.70 12.09 5.33
CA PRO A 119 1.60 13.10 4.81
C PRO A 119 1.96 12.76 3.36
N PHE A 120 1.87 13.75 2.49
CA PHE A 120 2.30 13.61 1.10
C PHE A 120 3.03 14.87 0.66
N THR A 121 3.95 14.69 -0.27
CA THR A 121 4.67 15.77 -0.93
C THR A 121 4.40 15.69 -2.42
N LEU A 122 4.21 16.84 -3.05
CA LEU A 122 4.14 16.89 -4.50
C LEU A 122 5.50 16.47 -5.10
N PRO A 123 5.50 15.69 -6.18
CA PRO A 123 6.73 15.35 -6.86
C PRO A 123 7.39 16.61 -7.42
N ASP A 124 8.71 16.70 -7.26
CA ASP A 124 9.51 17.69 -7.98
C ASP A 124 9.74 17.20 -9.42
N TYR A 125 9.39 18.03 -10.39
CA TYR A 125 9.56 17.72 -11.82
C TYR A 125 10.92 18.22 -12.36
N GLN A 126 11.74 18.84 -11.53
CA GLN A 126 13.10 19.20 -11.93
C GLN A 126 13.96 17.95 -12.13
N LYS A 127 14.69 17.93 -13.24
CA LYS A 127 15.71 16.90 -13.48
C LYS A 127 16.84 17.09 -12.47
N ARG A 128 17.08 16.08 -11.65
CA ARG A 128 18.17 16.04 -10.67
C ARG A 128 18.95 14.74 -10.84
N ASP A 129 20.23 14.78 -10.49
CA ASP A 129 21.04 13.58 -10.45
C ASP A 129 20.53 12.68 -9.31
N LEU A 130 20.15 11.45 -9.66
CA LEU A 130 19.63 10.45 -8.73
C LEU A 130 20.80 9.61 -8.22
N VAL A 131 21.08 9.67 -6.92
CA VAL A 131 21.98 8.72 -6.26
C VAL A 131 21.12 7.65 -5.60
N VAL A 132 21.25 6.39 -6.04
CA VAL A 132 20.53 5.27 -5.45
C VAL A 132 21.46 4.52 -4.52
N CYS A 133 21.16 4.53 -3.22
CA CYS A 133 21.91 3.78 -2.21
C CYS A 133 21.24 2.43 -1.98
N TRP A 134 22.02 1.35 -2.12
CA TRP A 134 21.58 0.00 -1.83
C TRP A 134 22.38 -0.51 -0.63
N SER A 135 21.72 -1.27 0.24
CA SER A 135 22.44 -2.06 1.25
C SER A 135 23.41 -3.03 0.55
N PRO A 136 24.52 -3.43 1.20
CA PRO A 136 25.43 -4.42 0.62
C PRO A 136 24.64 -5.68 0.23
N LEU A 137 24.53 -5.94 -1.07
CA LEU A 137 23.88 -7.12 -1.60
C LEU A 137 24.83 -8.31 -1.43
N TYR A 138 24.38 -9.36 -0.76
CA TYR A 138 25.13 -10.61 -0.69
C TYR A 138 25.17 -11.24 -2.10
N VAL A 139 26.16 -12.10 -2.35
CA VAL A 139 26.49 -12.64 -3.69
C VAL A 139 25.27 -13.17 -4.48
N THR A 140 24.26 -13.71 -3.79
CA THR A 140 23.03 -14.26 -4.39
C THR A 140 22.01 -13.20 -4.84
N GLU A 141 22.17 -11.94 -4.46
CA GLU A 141 21.22 -10.85 -4.77
C GLU A 141 21.73 -9.93 -5.90
N GLN A 142 22.90 -10.21 -6.47
CA GLN A 142 23.50 -9.41 -7.55
C GLN A 142 22.61 -9.31 -8.81
N TRP A 143 21.68 -10.25 -9.01
CA TRP A 143 20.73 -10.19 -10.12
C TRP A 143 19.82 -8.96 -10.06
N GLN A 144 19.57 -8.39 -8.87
CA GLN A 144 18.77 -7.19 -8.71
C GLN A 144 19.47 -5.97 -9.35
N ASN A 145 20.79 -5.85 -9.19
CA ASN A 145 21.60 -4.84 -9.87
C ASN A 145 21.56 -5.01 -11.39
N PHE A 146 21.62 -6.25 -11.87
CA PHE A 146 21.59 -6.53 -13.31
C PHE A 146 20.27 -6.10 -13.95
N ILE A 147 19.13 -6.45 -13.34
CA ILE A 147 17.81 -6.05 -13.84
C ILE A 147 17.67 -4.52 -13.83
N LEU A 148 18.15 -3.85 -12.77
CA LEU A 148 18.13 -2.40 -12.69
C LEU A 148 18.99 -1.77 -13.80
N ALA A 149 20.22 -2.23 -13.97
CA ALA A 149 21.12 -1.75 -15.02
C ALA A 149 20.49 -1.95 -16.40
N MET A 150 19.89 -3.11 -16.66
CA MET A 150 19.12 -3.33 -17.89
C MET A 150 17.98 -2.33 -18.03
N HIS A 151 17.21 -2.06 -16.97
CA HIS A 151 16.09 -1.14 -17.06
C HIS A 151 16.54 0.31 -17.30
N ILE A 152 17.62 0.76 -16.67
CA ILE A 152 18.14 2.14 -16.78
C ILE A 152 18.89 2.35 -18.10
N TYR A 153 19.73 1.39 -18.51
CA TYR A 153 20.57 1.53 -19.71
C TYR A 153 19.88 1.10 -20.99
N LYS A 154 18.68 0.49 -20.90
CA LYS A 154 17.86 0.22 -22.09
C LYS A 154 17.34 1.54 -22.65
N LYS A 155 18.00 2.00 -23.71
CA LYS A 155 17.47 3.02 -24.62
C LYS A 155 16.27 2.51 -25.40
#